data_AF-A0A6P2FWH3-F1
#
_entry.id   AF-A0A6P2FWH3-F1
#
_cell.length_a   1.000
_cell.length_b   1.000
_cell.length_c   1.000
_cell.angle_alpha   90.00
_cell.angle_beta   90.00
_cell.angle_gamma   90.00
#
_symmetry.space_group_name_H-M   'P 1'
#
loop_
_entity.id
_entity.type
_entity.pdbx_description
1 polymer ?
#
loop_
_entity_poly.entity_id
_entity_poly.type
_entity_poly.pdbx_seq_one_letter_code
_entity_poly.pdbx_strand_id
1 'polypeptide(L)'
;MSTKVYTGFRMTAKHFPEVLSSLGRASAQLADLAERQQNQFLALRAASFVDAVALGKASAGAGAGQSPLEAAQAELEARQAAIRRTNRRDPAVDFEAKFVLWHCRRQDSYLGLLQSELPGALNRVLGLGVARAYGYWNNTDKPDDVSVLQWSKRRLAWDECLDGRSGPSFTVEVPEPAWLTAAEVFKALPSYEQRVRVAVDEMALTAYFEAHPLDGGSAYTALSAFRQAKALEGTLAWQSVQDAQRVVTEALAPELTLSMLTTAIGQPCLQGAGA
;
A
#
# COMPACT_ATOMS: atom_id res chain seq x y z
N MET A 1 -4.70 24.67 17.52
CA MET A 1 -4.39 23.48 16.70
C MET A 1 -5.69 22.83 16.25
N SER A 2 -5.76 22.30 15.01
CA SER A 2 -6.91 21.51 14.57
C SER A 2 -6.72 20.07 15.03
N THR A 3 -7.68 19.52 15.78
CA THR A 3 -7.68 18.10 16.17
C THR A 3 -8.50 17.32 15.16
N LYS A 4 -7.88 16.31 14.54
CA LYS A 4 -8.51 15.40 13.57
C LYS A 4 -8.08 13.97 13.84
N VAL A 5 -9.06 13.14 14.17
CA VAL A 5 -8.92 11.74 14.57
C VAL A 5 -9.79 10.89 13.65
N TYR A 6 -9.24 10.55 12.47
CA TYR A 6 -9.94 9.77 11.45
C TYR A 6 -9.99 8.28 11.78
N THR A 7 -8.92 7.77 12.39
CA THR A 7 -8.77 6.33 12.71
C THR A 7 -9.15 5.99 14.15
N GLY A 8 -9.91 6.88 14.80
CA GLY A 8 -10.39 6.69 16.16
C GLY A 8 -11.44 5.58 16.25
N PHE A 9 -11.28 4.71 17.23
CA PHE A 9 -12.22 3.66 17.56
C PHE A 9 -12.45 3.56 19.07
N ARG A 10 -13.55 2.91 19.44
CA ARG A 10 -13.88 2.58 20.83
C ARG A 10 -14.03 1.07 20.95
N MET A 11 -13.36 0.48 21.93
CA MET A 11 -13.45 -0.95 22.19
C MET A 11 -14.86 -1.33 22.66
N THR A 12 -15.33 -2.49 22.21
CA THR A 12 -16.58 -3.08 22.73
C THR A 12 -16.37 -3.64 24.13
N ALA A 13 -15.21 -4.24 24.39
CA ALA A 13 -14.82 -4.73 25.71
C ALA A 13 -14.47 -3.57 26.66
N LYS A 14 -14.78 -3.77 27.95
CA LYS A 14 -14.49 -2.80 29.02
C LYS A 14 -13.39 -3.25 29.97
N HIS A 15 -13.18 -4.56 30.10
CA HIS A 15 -12.16 -5.09 30.99
C HIS A 15 -10.83 -5.25 30.25
N PHE A 16 -9.74 -4.84 30.89
CA PHE A 16 -8.42 -4.80 30.25
C PHE A 16 -7.99 -6.16 29.63
N PRO A 17 -8.16 -7.32 30.28
CA PRO A 17 -7.81 -8.60 29.66
C PRO A 17 -8.59 -8.91 28.38
N GLU A 18 -9.89 -8.56 28.35
CA GLU A 18 -10.74 -8.75 27.17
C GLU A 18 -10.37 -7.79 26.04
N VAL A 19 -9.96 -6.56 26.39
CA VAL A 19 -9.41 -5.59 25.44
C VAL A 19 -8.13 -6.13 24.81
N LEU A 20 -7.20 -6.65 25.61
CA LEU A 20 -5.96 -7.26 25.10
C LEU A 20 -6.24 -8.48 24.20
N SER A 21 -7.14 -9.37 24.61
CA SER A 21 -7.55 -10.52 23.78
C SER A 21 -8.17 -10.07 22.45
N SER A 22 -9.01 -9.03 22.48
CA SER A 22 -9.62 -8.45 21.28
C SER A 22 -8.60 -7.79 20.36
N LEU A 23 -7.63 -7.07 20.92
CA LEU A 23 -6.51 -6.49 20.18
C LEU A 23 -5.59 -7.57 19.61
N GLY A 24 -5.36 -8.67 20.31
CA GLY A 24 -4.59 -9.81 19.77
C GLY A 24 -5.23 -10.40 18.51
N ARG A 25 -6.55 -10.59 18.51
CA ARG A 25 -7.30 -11.04 17.31
C ARG A 25 -7.24 -10.02 16.18
N ALA A 26 -7.42 -8.74 16.50
CA ALA A 26 -7.32 -7.66 15.51
C ALA A 26 -5.90 -7.55 14.92
N SER A 27 -4.88 -7.69 15.76
CA SER A 27 -3.47 -7.68 15.39
C SER A 27 -3.13 -8.83 14.45
N ALA A 28 -3.61 -10.05 14.71
CA ALA A 28 -3.42 -11.18 13.80
C ALA A 28 -4.02 -10.90 12.41
N GLN A 29 -5.24 -10.34 12.36
CA GLN A 29 -5.86 -9.95 11.09
C GLN A 29 -5.10 -8.83 10.37
N LEU A 30 -4.49 -7.89 11.09
CA LEU A 30 -3.68 -6.85 10.46
C LEU A 30 -2.32 -7.40 9.98
N ALA A 31 -1.72 -8.35 10.71
CA ALA A 31 -0.51 -9.04 10.28
C ALA A 31 -0.75 -9.80 8.96
N ASP A 32 -1.86 -10.55 8.84
CA ASP A 32 -2.24 -11.21 7.57
C ASP A 32 -2.47 -10.21 6.42
N LEU A 33 -2.90 -8.98 6.73
CA LEU A 33 -3.08 -7.94 5.72
C LEU A 33 -1.72 -7.37 5.27
N ALA A 34 -0.85 -7.08 6.24
CA ALA A 34 0.51 -6.59 6.01
C ALA A 34 1.31 -7.58 5.17
N GLU A 35 1.27 -8.86 5.52
CA GLU A 35 1.96 -9.93 4.78
C GLU A 35 1.46 -10.00 3.34
N ARG A 36 0.15 -10.00 3.10
CA ARG A 36 -0.40 -10.01 1.73
C ARG A 36 0.02 -8.80 0.91
N GLN A 37 0.10 -7.61 1.52
CA GLN A 37 0.57 -6.42 0.81
C GLN A 37 2.06 -6.46 0.51
N GLN A 38 2.88 -6.94 1.44
CA GLN A 38 4.29 -7.20 1.19
C GLN A 38 4.48 -8.17 0.02
N ASN A 39 3.72 -9.27 0.01
CA ASN A 39 3.82 -10.28 -1.04
C ASN A 39 3.41 -9.72 -2.39
N GLN A 40 2.32 -8.97 -2.42
CA GLN A 40 1.85 -8.32 -3.63
C GLN A 40 2.89 -7.31 -4.15
N PHE A 41 3.51 -6.53 -3.26
CA PHE A 41 4.60 -5.62 -3.61
C PHE A 41 5.77 -6.40 -4.23
N LEU A 42 6.30 -7.41 -3.53
CA LEU A 42 7.45 -8.19 -3.99
C LEU A 42 7.15 -8.89 -5.32
N ALA A 43 5.96 -9.48 -5.46
CA ALA A 43 5.56 -10.19 -6.67
C ALA A 43 5.40 -9.25 -7.86
N LEU A 44 4.77 -8.09 -7.68
CA LEU A 44 4.64 -7.06 -8.72
C LEU A 44 6.01 -6.54 -9.15
N ARG A 45 6.89 -6.22 -8.19
CA ARG A 45 8.22 -5.69 -8.50
C ARG A 45 9.11 -6.73 -9.16
N ALA A 46 9.15 -7.96 -8.65
CA ALA A 46 9.92 -9.04 -9.25
C ALA A 46 9.44 -9.35 -10.69
N ALA A 47 8.12 -9.42 -10.91
CA ALA A 47 7.56 -9.57 -12.26
C ALA A 47 7.97 -8.40 -13.17
N SER A 48 7.91 -7.17 -12.68
CA SER A 48 8.30 -5.99 -13.48
C SER A 48 9.77 -6.00 -13.89
N PHE A 49 10.67 -6.58 -13.08
CA PHE A 49 12.07 -6.74 -13.46
C PHE A 49 12.25 -7.80 -14.56
N VAL A 50 11.50 -8.90 -14.51
CA VAL A 50 11.50 -9.90 -15.60
C VAL A 50 10.97 -9.27 -16.90
N ASP A 51 9.84 -8.58 -16.82
CA ASP A 51 9.20 -7.93 -17.96
C ASP A 51 10.11 -6.83 -18.56
N ALA A 52 10.80 -6.05 -17.73
CA ALA A 52 11.75 -5.03 -18.18
C ALA A 52 12.90 -5.64 -19.01
N VAL A 53 13.43 -6.80 -18.59
CA VAL A 53 14.46 -7.53 -19.36
C VAL A 53 13.91 -7.98 -20.71
N ALA A 54 12.70 -8.53 -20.75
CA ALA A 54 12.05 -8.95 -21.99
C ALA A 54 11.80 -7.78 -22.96
N LEU A 55 11.50 -6.59 -22.42
CA LEU A 55 11.31 -5.36 -23.19
C LEU A 55 12.63 -4.65 -23.56
N GLY A 56 13.80 -5.25 -23.28
CA GLY A 56 15.10 -4.63 -23.56
C GLY A 56 15.40 -3.38 -22.71
N LYS A 57 14.60 -3.11 -21.66
CA LYS A 57 14.85 -2.06 -20.69
C LYS A 57 15.89 -2.57 -19.70
N ALA A 58 17.17 -2.52 -20.11
CA ALA A 58 18.32 -3.02 -19.36
C ALA A 58 18.20 -2.74 -17.85
N SER A 59 18.13 -3.80 -17.03
CA SER A 59 18.27 -3.88 -15.57
C SER A 59 18.03 -2.57 -14.80
N ALA A 60 16.90 -1.89 -15.04
CA ALA A 60 16.60 -0.61 -14.41
C ALA A 60 16.22 -0.85 -12.94
N GLY A 61 17.23 -1.06 -12.09
CA GLY A 61 17.11 -1.22 -10.65
C GLY A 61 17.66 -2.52 -10.08
N ALA A 62 17.81 -3.58 -10.88
CA ALA A 62 18.45 -4.82 -10.40
C ALA A 62 19.97 -4.76 -10.60
N GLY A 63 20.72 -4.96 -9.52
CA GLY A 63 22.18 -5.05 -9.60
C GLY A 63 22.60 -6.22 -10.48
N ALA A 64 23.71 -6.07 -11.21
CA ALA A 64 24.28 -7.17 -11.97
C ALA A 64 24.49 -8.40 -11.06
N GLY A 65 23.92 -9.54 -11.46
CA GLY A 65 24.01 -10.79 -10.69
C GLY A 65 22.91 -11.01 -9.64
N GLN A 66 21.98 -10.07 -9.45
CA GLN A 66 20.81 -10.28 -8.59
C GLN A 66 19.67 -10.93 -9.38
N SER A 67 18.93 -11.81 -8.71
CA SER A 67 17.64 -12.28 -9.21
C SER A 67 16.57 -11.18 -9.11
N PRO A 68 15.50 -11.24 -9.93
CA PRO A 68 14.38 -10.30 -9.83
C PRO A 68 13.77 -10.19 -8.43
N LEU A 69 13.69 -11.30 -7.69
CA LEU A 69 13.17 -11.29 -6.33
C LEU A 69 14.11 -10.58 -5.35
N GLU A 70 15.42 -10.85 -5.42
CA GLU A 70 16.41 -10.16 -4.58
C GLU A 70 16.42 -8.65 -4.84
N ALA A 71 16.31 -8.24 -6.11
CA ALA A 71 16.20 -6.83 -6.47
C ALA A 71 14.94 -6.19 -5.87
N ALA A 72 13.80 -6.89 -5.89
CA ALA A 72 12.55 -6.42 -5.28
C ALA A 72 12.63 -6.31 -3.75
N GLN A 73 13.30 -7.26 -3.09
CA GLN A 73 13.56 -7.22 -1.65
C GLN A 73 14.47 -6.05 -1.29
N ALA A 74 15.57 -5.85 -2.02
CA ALA A 74 16.47 -4.72 -1.81
C ALA A 74 15.76 -3.37 -2.01
N GLU A 75 14.86 -3.25 -2.99
CA GLU A 75 14.02 -2.05 -3.18
C GLU A 75 13.10 -1.82 -1.97
N LEU A 76 12.43 -2.87 -1.49
CA LEU A 76 11.55 -2.79 -0.32
C LEU A 76 12.32 -2.29 0.91
N GLU A 77 13.45 -2.92 1.22
CA GLU A 77 14.31 -2.56 2.35
C GLU A 77 14.79 -1.12 2.26
N ALA A 78 15.26 -0.69 1.08
CA ALA A 78 15.73 0.67 0.86
C ALA A 78 14.62 1.71 1.12
N ARG A 79 13.40 1.45 0.68
CA ARG A 79 12.25 2.34 0.89
C ARG A 79 11.80 2.35 2.36
N GLN A 80 11.76 1.21 3.02
CA GLN A 80 11.46 1.13 4.46
C GLN A 80 12.54 1.82 5.31
N ALA A 81 13.81 1.67 4.97
CA ALA A 81 14.90 2.40 5.61
C ALA A 81 14.76 3.92 5.39
N ALA A 82 14.33 4.35 4.21
CA ALA A 82 14.06 5.76 3.93
C ALA A 82 12.90 6.32 4.79
N ILE A 83 11.82 5.55 5.01
CA ILE A 83 10.74 5.92 5.95
C ILE A 83 11.33 6.14 7.35
N ARG A 84 12.07 5.15 7.88
CA ARG A 84 12.67 5.21 9.23
C ARG A 84 13.61 6.41 9.39
N ARG A 85 14.38 6.75 8.35
CA ARG A 85 15.33 7.88 8.37
C ARG A 85 14.64 9.24 8.26
N THR A 86 13.62 9.37 7.41
CA THR A 86 13.03 10.67 7.06
C THR A 86 11.74 10.98 7.82
N ASN A 87 11.16 9.98 8.47
CA ASN A 87 9.81 10.01 9.05
C ASN A 87 8.71 10.37 8.03
N ARG A 88 9.00 10.27 6.73
CA ARG A 88 8.02 10.43 5.65
C ARG A 88 7.48 9.05 5.30
N ARG A 89 6.18 8.85 5.53
CA ARG A 89 5.47 7.61 5.23
C ARG A 89 5.42 7.36 3.71
N ASP A 90 5.51 6.10 3.30
CA ASP A 90 5.34 5.63 1.93
C ASP A 90 4.30 4.51 1.91
N PRO A 91 3.02 4.80 1.59
CA PRO A 91 1.92 3.84 1.72
C PRO A 91 2.10 2.54 0.91
N ALA A 92 3.00 2.51 -0.08
CA ALA A 92 3.25 1.31 -0.88
C ALA A 92 4.15 0.28 -0.17
N VAL A 93 4.91 0.68 0.84
CA VAL A 93 5.86 -0.19 1.57
C VAL A 93 5.78 -0.07 3.10
N ASP A 94 4.94 0.83 3.59
CA ASP A 94 4.69 1.06 5.00
C ASP A 94 3.61 0.10 5.52
N PHE A 95 4.06 -1.08 5.90
CA PHE A 95 3.20 -2.15 6.43
C PHE A 95 3.01 -2.06 7.94
N GLU A 96 3.54 -1.00 8.58
CA GLU A 96 3.44 -0.82 10.03
C GLU A 96 1.96 -0.57 10.41
N ALA A 97 1.52 -1.25 11.46
CA ALA A 97 0.27 -0.97 12.11
C ALA A 97 0.46 -1.02 13.63
N LYS A 98 -0.08 -0.05 14.33
CA LYS A 98 -0.13 -0.08 15.80
C LYS A 98 -1.40 0.54 16.34
N PHE A 99 -1.86 -0.06 17.43
CA PHE A 99 -2.96 0.46 18.22
C PHE A 99 -2.39 1.28 19.36
N VAL A 100 -2.80 2.54 19.47
CA VAL A 100 -2.51 3.39 20.64
C VAL A 100 -3.81 3.56 21.40
N LEU A 101 -3.87 3.13 22.66
CA LEU A 101 -5.10 3.14 23.45
C LEU A 101 -4.96 3.88 24.77
N TRP A 102 -6.09 4.42 25.22
CA TRP A 102 -6.29 5.06 26.51
C TRP A 102 -7.56 4.52 27.16
N HIS A 103 -7.56 4.40 28.48
CA HIS A 103 -8.79 4.18 29.24
C HIS A 103 -9.47 5.54 29.50
N CYS A 104 -10.59 5.81 28.83
CA CYS A 104 -11.36 7.04 29.01
C CYS A 104 -12.35 6.88 30.17
N ARG A 105 -12.12 7.61 31.27
CA ARG A 105 -12.92 7.49 32.50
C ARG A 105 -14.33 8.01 32.30
N ARG A 106 -14.50 9.08 31.52
CA ARG A 106 -15.83 9.67 31.21
C ARG A 106 -16.76 8.70 30.51
N GLN A 107 -16.21 7.75 29.75
CA GLN A 107 -17.00 6.78 29.00
C GLN A 107 -16.93 5.36 29.57
N ASP A 108 -16.11 5.13 30.59
CA ASP A 108 -15.86 3.81 31.15
C ASP A 108 -15.56 2.79 30.02
N SER A 109 -14.60 3.16 29.17
CA SER A 109 -14.27 2.43 27.93
C SER A 109 -12.87 2.77 27.44
N TYR A 110 -12.32 1.90 26.59
CA TYR A 110 -11.04 2.12 25.93
C TYR A 110 -11.26 2.80 24.58
N LEU A 111 -10.61 3.95 24.41
CA LEU A 111 -10.51 4.64 23.13
C LEU A 111 -9.14 4.37 22.53
N GLY A 112 -9.08 4.21 21.20
CA GLY A 112 -7.83 3.95 20.52
C GLY A 112 -7.74 4.59 19.15
N LEU A 113 -6.50 4.80 18.74
CA LEU A 113 -6.13 5.19 17.39
C LEU A 113 -5.45 4.00 16.72
N LEU A 114 -5.86 3.70 15.48
CA LEU A 114 -5.08 2.85 14.61
C LEU A 114 -4.15 3.72 13.77
N GLN A 115 -2.85 3.58 13.97
CA GLN A 115 -1.84 4.21 13.12
C GLN A 115 -1.38 3.17 12.10
N SER A 116 -1.73 3.36 10.83
CA SER A 116 -1.34 2.47 9.74
C SER A 116 -1.59 3.14 8.39
N GLU A 117 -0.76 2.82 7.40
CA GLU A 117 -1.00 3.16 5.99
C GLU A 117 -1.71 2.02 5.23
N LEU A 118 -1.89 0.84 5.85
CA LEU A 118 -2.52 -0.33 5.24
C LEU A 118 -3.97 -0.01 4.81
N PRO A 119 -4.30 -0.08 3.51
CA PRO A 119 -5.65 0.17 3.02
C PRO A 119 -6.70 -0.70 3.71
N GLY A 120 -7.74 -0.05 4.25
CA GLY A 120 -8.87 -0.74 4.88
C GLY A 120 -8.59 -1.36 6.26
N ALA A 121 -7.43 -1.12 6.87
CA ALA A 121 -7.06 -1.70 8.16
C ALA A 121 -8.09 -1.42 9.25
N LEU A 122 -8.55 -0.16 9.39
CA LEU A 122 -9.57 0.19 10.37
C LEU A 122 -10.89 -0.56 10.11
N ASN A 123 -11.35 -0.60 8.86
CA ASN A 123 -12.58 -1.31 8.51
C ASN A 123 -12.49 -2.80 8.85
N ARG A 124 -11.30 -3.41 8.69
CA ARG A 124 -11.05 -4.80 9.07
C ARG A 124 -11.17 -5.01 10.57
N VAL A 125 -10.61 -4.11 11.38
CA VAL A 125 -10.76 -4.13 12.85
C VAL A 125 -12.21 -3.95 13.26
N LEU A 126 -12.92 -3.00 12.67
CA LEU A 126 -14.34 -2.75 12.95
C LEU A 126 -15.22 -3.95 12.55
N GLY A 127 -14.92 -4.60 11.43
CA GLY A 127 -15.63 -5.79 10.93
C GLY A 127 -15.57 -7.00 11.87
N LEU A 128 -14.56 -7.07 12.75
CA LEU A 128 -14.47 -8.11 13.78
C LEU A 128 -15.44 -7.89 14.97
N GLY A 129 -16.11 -6.73 15.04
CA GLY A 129 -17.00 -6.37 16.14
C GLY A 129 -16.29 -6.06 17.47
N VAL A 130 -14.95 -6.10 17.49
CA VAL A 130 -14.13 -5.80 18.68
C VAL A 130 -14.10 -4.32 19.04
N ALA A 131 -14.38 -3.46 18.05
CA ALA A 131 -14.42 -2.02 18.21
C ALA A 131 -15.50 -1.39 17.31
N ARG A 132 -15.84 -0.14 17.61
CA ARG A 132 -16.76 0.68 16.81
C ARG A 132 -16.06 1.98 16.39
N ALA A 133 -16.40 2.47 15.20
CA ALA A 133 -15.89 3.75 14.73
C ALA A 133 -16.21 4.86 15.74
N TYR A 134 -15.18 5.60 16.14
CA TYR A 134 -15.27 6.62 17.18
C TYR A 134 -14.38 7.83 16.88
N GLY A 135 -14.18 8.13 15.59
CA GLY A 135 -13.42 9.30 15.15
C GLY A 135 -14.06 10.63 15.56
N TYR A 136 -13.23 11.67 15.62
CA TYR A 136 -13.60 13.04 15.96
C TYR A 136 -12.75 14.05 15.19
N TRP A 137 -13.33 15.18 14.82
CA TRP A 137 -12.58 16.33 14.32
C TRP A 137 -13.29 17.64 14.68
N ASN A 138 -12.52 18.70 14.82
CA ASN A 138 -13.03 19.97 15.36
C ASN A 138 -13.62 20.94 14.31
N ASN A 139 -13.80 20.51 13.05
CA ASN A 139 -14.49 21.31 12.04
C ASN A 139 -16.02 21.14 12.13
N THR A 140 -16.76 21.83 11.25
CA THR A 140 -18.22 21.81 11.18
C THR A 140 -18.82 20.51 10.63
N ASP A 141 -18.00 19.66 10.02
CA ASP A 141 -18.46 18.56 9.17
C ASP A 141 -18.61 17.28 9.99
N LYS A 142 -19.48 17.27 11.00
CA LYS A 142 -19.79 16.03 11.71
C LYS A 142 -20.47 15.02 10.74
N PRO A 143 -20.36 13.71 10.97
CA PRO A 143 -21.17 12.74 10.25
C PRO A 143 -22.68 12.99 10.44
N ASP A 144 -23.47 12.73 9.41
CA ASP A 144 -24.93 12.96 9.42
C ASP A 144 -25.65 12.08 10.45
N ASP A 145 -25.16 10.84 10.62
CA ASP A 145 -25.68 9.84 11.55
C ASP A 145 -25.30 10.10 13.02
N VAL A 146 -24.46 11.10 13.29
CA VAL A 146 -24.02 11.46 14.65
C VAL A 146 -24.72 12.73 15.11
N SER A 147 -25.47 12.62 16.20
CA SER A 147 -26.11 13.79 16.83
C SER A 147 -25.08 14.76 17.41
N VAL A 148 -25.46 16.04 17.55
CA VAL A 148 -24.61 17.08 18.16
C VAL A 148 -24.16 16.68 19.58
N LEU A 149 -25.07 16.06 20.35
CA LEU A 149 -24.74 15.59 21.69
C LEU A 149 -23.70 14.46 21.67
N GLN A 150 -23.84 13.48 20.78
CA GLN A 150 -22.84 12.41 20.61
C GLN A 150 -21.50 12.98 20.15
N TRP A 151 -21.51 13.95 19.23
CA TRP A 151 -20.30 14.60 18.75
C TRP A 151 -19.56 15.35 19.85
N SER A 152 -20.30 16.08 20.69
CA SER A 152 -19.76 16.73 21.89
C SER A 152 -19.17 15.72 22.88
N LYS A 153 -19.83 14.58 23.09
CA LYS A 153 -19.28 13.48 23.91
C LYS A 153 -17.99 12.91 23.35
N ARG A 154 -17.87 12.78 22.02
CA ARG A 154 -16.63 12.35 21.35
C ARG A 154 -15.52 13.36 21.58
N ARG A 155 -15.79 14.66 21.39
CA ARG A 155 -14.83 15.74 21.68
C ARG A 155 -14.26 15.61 23.08
N LEU A 156 -15.12 15.61 24.09
CA LEU A 156 -14.68 15.59 25.50
C LEU A 156 -13.86 14.34 25.84
N ALA A 157 -14.17 13.20 25.22
CA ALA A 157 -13.43 11.97 25.44
C ALA A 157 -12.05 11.99 24.76
N TRP A 158 -11.97 12.48 23.52
CA TRP A 158 -10.69 12.67 22.84
C TRP A 158 -9.83 13.74 23.50
N ASP A 159 -10.41 14.84 23.97
CA ASP A 159 -9.70 15.86 24.75
C ASP A 159 -9.17 15.25 26.07
N GLU A 160 -9.90 14.34 26.73
CA GLU A 160 -9.39 13.62 27.91
C GLU A 160 -8.18 12.73 27.58
N CYS A 161 -8.26 11.98 26.47
CA CYS A 161 -7.21 11.05 26.05
C CYS A 161 -5.95 11.77 25.54
N LEU A 162 -6.10 12.80 24.71
CA LEU A 162 -5.00 13.48 24.05
C LEU A 162 -4.31 14.51 24.95
N ASP A 163 -5.02 15.11 25.92
CA ASP A 163 -4.43 16.04 26.89
C ASP A 163 -3.76 15.30 28.08
N GLY A 164 -3.64 13.98 28.03
CA GLY A 164 -3.01 13.17 29.09
C GLY A 164 -3.83 13.03 30.38
N ARG A 165 -5.10 13.46 30.38
CA ARG A 165 -5.99 13.39 31.56
C ARG A 165 -6.54 11.98 31.81
N SER A 166 -6.51 11.11 30.81
CA SER A 166 -6.93 9.70 30.92
C SER A 166 -5.93 8.79 31.67
N GLY A 167 -4.75 9.29 32.03
CA GLY A 167 -3.64 8.46 32.50
C GLY A 167 -2.80 7.89 31.35
N PRO A 168 -1.92 6.91 31.61
CA PRO A 168 -0.97 6.42 30.62
C PRO A 168 -1.68 5.73 29.45
N SER A 169 -1.18 5.97 28.24
CA SER A 169 -1.51 5.17 27.07
C SER A 169 -0.73 3.86 27.07
N PHE A 170 -1.24 2.86 26.36
CA PHE A 170 -0.46 1.68 25.99
C PHE A 170 -0.55 1.46 24.48
N THR A 171 0.48 0.83 23.93
CA THR A 171 0.60 0.53 22.51
C THR A 171 0.63 -0.97 22.30
N VAL A 172 -0.12 -1.44 21.32
CA VAL A 172 -0.01 -2.81 20.79
C VAL A 172 0.46 -2.70 19.35
N GLU A 173 1.69 -3.14 19.10
CA GLU A 173 2.27 -3.20 17.77
C GLU A 173 1.79 -4.46 17.05
N VAL A 174 1.41 -4.29 15.79
CA VAL A 174 1.16 -5.43 14.90
C VAL A 174 2.52 -5.96 14.47
N PRO A 175 2.76 -7.29 14.56
CA PRO A 175 4.02 -7.87 14.09
C PRO A 175 4.33 -7.48 12.66
N GLU A 176 5.58 -7.07 12.40
CA GLU A 176 6.06 -6.88 11.03
C GLU A 176 5.97 -8.22 10.26
N PRO A 177 5.60 -8.19 8.97
CA PRO A 177 5.54 -9.39 8.15
C PRO A 177 6.93 -10.05 8.04
N ALA A 178 6.96 -11.38 8.13
CA ALA A 178 8.20 -12.12 7.95
C ALA A 178 8.66 -12.07 6.48
N TRP A 179 9.96 -12.27 6.26
CA TRP A 179 10.47 -12.50 4.92
C TRP A 179 9.93 -13.81 4.37
N LEU A 180 9.32 -13.73 3.19
CA LEU A 180 8.72 -14.88 2.54
C LEU A 180 9.69 -15.58 1.60
N THR A 181 9.41 -16.87 1.40
CA THR A 181 10.08 -17.69 0.41
C THR A 181 9.69 -17.27 -1.00
N ALA A 182 10.55 -17.56 -1.97
CA ALA A 182 10.24 -17.31 -3.38
C ALA A 182 8.94 -18.01 -3.83
N ALA A 183 8.63 -19.18 -3.28
CA ALA A 183 7.41 -19.92 -3.58
C ALA A 183 6.14 -19.21 -3.09
N GLU A 184 6.20 -18.49 -1.97
CA GLU A 184 5.07 -17.71 -1.47
C GLU A 184 4.87 -16.43 -2.27
N VAL A 185 5.95 -15.74 -2.62
CA VAL A 185 5.89 -14.58 -3.52
C VAL A 185 5.36 -14.97 -4.90
N PHE A 186 5.77 -16.15 -5.40
CA PHE A 186 5.29 -16.69 -6.68
C PHE A 186 3.77 -16.87 -6.72
N LYS A 187 3.14 -17.28 -5.61
CA LYS A 187 1.67 -17.41 -5.52
C LYS A 187 0.93 -16.08 -5.64
N ALA A 188 1.61 -14.97 -5.36
CA ALA A 188 1.05 -13.62 -5.43
C ALA A 188 1.37 -12.90 -6.75
N LEU A 189 1.93 -13.60 -7.75
CA LEU A 189 2.26 -13.00 -9.04
C LEU A 189 1.03 -12.38 -9.72
N PRO A 190 1.19 -11.21 -10.36
CA PRO A 190 0.15 -10.65 -11.20
C PRO A 190 -0.13 -11.56 -12.40
N SER A 191 -1.39 -11.54 -12.88
CA SER A 191 -1.74 -12.25 -14.12
C SER A 191 -1.04 -11.63 -15.34
N TYR A 192 -1.00 -12.37 -16.45
CA TYR A 192 -0.46 -11.85 -17.71
C TYR A 192 -1.13 -10.53 -18.13
N GLU A 193 -2.45 -10.47 -18.09
CA GLU A 193 -3.23 -9.29 -18.47
C GLU A 193 -2.92 -8.09 -17.55
N GLN A 194 -2.70 -8.35 -16.26
CA GLN A 194 -2.30 -7.31 -15.32
C GLN A 194 -0.91 -6.78 -15.64
N ARG A 195 0.05 -7.66 -15.94
CA ARG A 195 1.43 -7.28 -16.33
C ARG A 195 1.45 -6.49 -17.64
N VAL A 196 0.79 -7.00 -18.67
CA VAL A 196 0.64 -6.35 -19.98
C VAL A 196 0.06 -4.95 -19.79
N ARG A 197 -1.05 -4.80 -19.06
CA ARG A 197 -1.67 -3.50 -18.82
C ARG A 197 -0.70 -2.50 -18.16
N VAL A 198 0.04 -2.94 -17.15
CA VAL A 198 1.01 -2.07 -16.45
C VAL A 198 2.15 -1.66 -17.39
N ALA A 199 2.74 -2.61 -18.11
CA ALA A 199 3.83 -2.35 -19.04
C ALA A 199 3.41 -1.45 -20.22
N VAL A 200 2.20 -1.65 -20.75
CA VAL A 200 1.60 -0.80 -21.80
C VAL A 200 1.39 0.62 -21.29
N ASP A 201 0.76 0.78 -20.12
CA ASP A 201 0.54 2.11 -19.53
C ASP A 201 1.87 2.83 -19.29
N GLU A 202 2.90 2.14 -18.78
CA GLU A 202 4.22 2.73 -18.56
C GLU A 202 4.89 3.15 -19.87
N MET A 203 4.91 2.26 -20.87
CA MET A 203 5.59 2.53 -22.13
C MET A 203 4.89 3.61 -22.96
N ALA A 204 3.54 3.60 -22.99
CA ALA A 204 2.77 4.63 -23.65
C ALA A 204 2.92 5.99 -22.96
N LEU A 205 3.00 6.01 -21.63
CA LEU A 205 3.23 7.25 -20.86
C LEU A 205 4.61 7.84 -21.15
N THR A 206 5.66 7.01 -21.19
CA THR A 206 7.01 7.44 -21.55
C THR A 206 7.05 8.02 -22.96
N ALA A 207 6.52 7.30 -23.95
CA ALA A 207 6.47 7.76 -25.33
C ALA A 207 5.67 9.09 -25.48
N TYR A 208 4.56 9.22 -24.74
CA TYR A 208 3.76 10.44 -24.74
C TYR A 208 4.56 11.64 -24.20
N PHE A 209 5.31 11.48 -23.11
CA PHE A 209 6.12 12.55 -22.52
C PHE A 209 7.38 12.87 -23.30
N GLU A 210 7.96 11.91 -24.02
CA GLU A 210 9.04 12.17 -24.97
C GLU A 210 8.54 13.04 -26.12
N ALA A 211 7.32 12.80 -26.61
CA ALA A 211 6.68 13.62 -27.63
C ALA A 211 6.14 14.97 -27.09
N HIS A 212 5.86 15.06 -25.79
CA HIS A 212 5.32 16.25 -25.12
C HIS A 212 6.09 16.55 -23.82
N PRO A 213 7.28 17.17 -23.93
CA PRO A 213 8.05 17.59 -22.77
C PRO A 213 7.21 18.49 -21.84
N LEU A 214 7.46 18.41 -20.54
CA LEU A 214 6.75 19.22 -19.56
C LEU A 214 7.19 20.69 -19.67
N ASP A 215 6.38 21.53 -20.31
CA ASP A 215 6.61 22.98 -20.42
C ASP A 215 6.28 23.72 -19.10
N GLY A 216 7.02 23.42 -18.03
CA GLY A 216 6.87 24.06 -16.72
C GLY A 216 5.55 23.75 -15.97
N GLY A 217 4.69 22.92 -16.55
CA GLY A 217 3.45 22.43 -15.93
C GLY A 217 3.71 21.38 -14.85
N SER A 218 2.74 21.20 -13.94
CA SER A 218 2.84 20.14 -12.93
C SER A 218 2.77 18.76 -13.59
N ALA A 219 3.59 17.81 -13.15
CA ALA A 219 3.56 16.41 -13.62
C ALA A 219 2.15 15.80 -13.46
N TYR A 220 1.40 16.24 -12.45
CA TYR A 220 0.00 15.84 -12.24
C TYR A 220 -0.91 16.28 -13.38
N THR A 221 -0.81 17.54 -13.83
CA THR A 221 -1.60 18.07 -14.95
C THR A 221 -1.34 17.27 -16.22
N ALA A 222 -0.08 16.97 -16.49
CA ALA A 222 0.32 16.26 -17.69
C ALA A 222 -0.11 14.79 -17.66
N LEU A 223 -0.01 14.12 -16.51
CA LEU A 223 -0.57 12.78 -16.30
C LEU A 223 -2.10 12.75 -16.46
N SER A 224 -2.80 13.78 -15.97
CA SER A 224 -4.25 13.90 -16.15
C SER A 224 -4.62 14.08 -17.62
N ALA A 225 -3.88 14.91 -18.36
CA ALA A 225 -4.05 15.10 -19.79
C ALA A 225 -3.84 13.80 -20.57
N PHE A 226 -2.77 13.06 -20.29
CA PHE A 226 -2.54 11.73 -20.89
C PHE A 226 -3.71 10.78 -20.64
N ARG A 227 -4.21 10.70 -19.40
CA ARG A 227 -5.35 9.83 -19.04
C ARG A 227 -6.64 10.20 -19.78
N GLN A 228 -6.89 11.49 -20.02
CA GLN A 228 -8.04 11.94 -20.80
C GLN A 228 -7.84 11.63 -22.29
N ALA A 229 -6.66 11.92 -22.83
CA ALA A 229 -6.34 11.71 -24.23
C ALA A 229 -6.36 10.22 -24.62
N LYS A 230 -5.86 9.31 -23.77
CA LYS A 230 -5.83 7.87 -24.08
C LYS A 230 -7.23 7.24 -24.21
N ALA A 231 -8.27 7.90 -23.70
CA ALA A 231 -9.66 7.47 -23.85
C ALA A 231 -10.31 7.92 -25.16
N LEU A 232 -9.64 8.78 -25.94
CA LEU A 232 -10.15 9.34 -27.18
C LEU A 232 -9.42 8.71 -28.37
N GLU A 233 -10.15 7.97 -29.19
CA GLU A 233 -9.63 7.37 -30.43
C GLU A 233 -9.05 8.44 -31.37
N GLY A 234 -7.96 8.09 -32.06
CA GLY A 234 -7.28 8.97 -33.01
C GLY A 234 -6.35 10.02 -32.39
N THR A 235 -6.25 10.10 -31.06
CA THR A 235 -5.23 10.94 -30.41
C THR A 235 -3.86 10.27 -30.41
N LEU A 236 -2.79 11.06 -30.26
CA LEU A 236 -1.44 10.51 -30.11
C LEU A 236 -1.34 9.57 -28.91
N ALA A 237 -1.96 9.92 -27.77
CA ALA A 237 -1.96 9.07 -26.58
C ALA A 237 -2.62 7.71 -26.84
N TRP A 238 -3.71 7.68 -27.61
CA TRP A 238 -4.34 6.42 -28.03
C TRP A 238 -3.43 5.60 -28.95
N GLN A 239 -2.76 6.23 -29.92
CA GLN A 239 -1.80 5.55 -30.79
C GLN A 239 -0.62 4.97 -30.01
N SER A 240 -0.05 5.74 -29.06
CA SER A 240 1.01 5.26 -28.18
C SER A 240 0.59 4.04 -27.36
N VAL A 241 -0.68 3.97 -26.93
CA VAL A 241 -1.22 2.79 -26.24
C VAL A 241 -1.33 1.59 -27.18
N GLN A 242 -1.81 1.76 -28.42
CA GLN A 242 -1.91 0.66 -29.38
C GLN A 242 -0.55 0.10 -29.79
N ASP A 243 0.40 0.99 -30.09
CA ASP A 243 1.78 0.59 -30.41
C ASP A 243 2.43 -0.12 -29.23
N ALA A 244 2.21 0.39 -28.02
CA ALA A 244 2.72 -0.24 -26.82
C ALA A 244 2.08 -1.61 -26.56
N GLN A 245 0.77 -1.75 -26.78
CA GLN A 245 0.05 -3.00 -26.63
C GLN A 245 0.64 -4.11 -27.50
N ARG A 246 0.91 -3.82 -28.78
CA ARG A 246 1.52 -4.79 -29.70
C ARG A 246 2.88 -5.26 -29.21
N VAL A 247 3.79 -4.31 -28.95
CA VAL A 247 5.17 -4.61 -28.53
C VAL A 247 5.19 -5.39 -27.22
N VAL A 248 4.38 -4.98 -26.23
CA VAL A 248 4.35 -5.64 -24.92
C VAL A 248 3.76 -7.05 -25.01
N THR A 249 2.68 -7.25 -25.76
CA THR A 249 2.08 -8.58 -25.92
C THR A 249 3.01 -9.55 -26.63
N GLU A 250 3.78 -9.09 -27.62
CA GLU A 250 4.78 -9.90 -28.33
C GLU A 250 6.01 -10.23 -27.46
N ALA A 251 6.43 -9.30 -26.61
CA ALA A 251 7.66 -9.46 -25.81
C ALA A 251 7.45 -10.24 -24.50
N LEU A 252 6.30 -10.07 -23.83
CA LEU A 252 6.10 -10.66 -22.50
C LEU A 252 5.67 -12.13 -22.56
N ALA A 253 6.35 -12.97 -21.80
CA ALA A 253 5.95 -14.37 -21.60
C ALA A 253 4.56 -14.45 -20.93
N PRO A 254 3.62 -15.28 -21.43
CA PRO A 254 2.31 -15.47 -20.81
C PRO A 254 2.37 -15.92 -19.35
N GLU A 255 3.29 -16.86 -19.07
CA GLU A 255 3.50 -17.42 -17.74
C GLU A 255 4.89 -17.08 -17.21
N LEU A 256 4.95 -16.71 -15.94
CA LEU A 256 6.22 -16.62 -15.21
C LEU A 256 6.44 -17.91 -14.44
N THR A 257 7.70 -18.33 -14.35
CA THR A 257 8.10 -19.49 -13.56
C THR A 257 8.85 -19.06 -12.30
N LEU A 258 8.90 -19.94 -11.30
CA LEU A 258 9.68 -19.68 -10.09
C LEU A 258 11.16 -19.42 -10.42
N SER A 259 11.72 -20.15 -11.40
CA SER A 259 13.11 -19.97 -11.81
C SER A 259 13.35 -18.59 -12.42
N MET A 260 12.39 -18.00 -13.13
CA MET A 260 12.52 -16.63 -13.64
C MET A 260 12.66 -15.60 -12.51
N LEU A 261 12.04 -15.83 -11.35
CA LEU A 261 12.13 -14.92 -10.20
C LEU A 261 13.42 -15.06 -9.41
N THR A 262 14.01 -16.26 -9.39
CA THR A 262 15.16 -16.59 -8.54
C THR A 262 16.48 -16.71 -9.29
N THR A 263 16.46 -16.68 -10.63
CA THR A 263 17.67 -16.72 -11.45
C THR A 263 18.20 -15.31 -11.65
N ALA A 264 19.51 -15.14 -11.47
CA ALA A 264 20.17 -13.86 -11.70
C ALA A 264 19.89 -13.31 -13.11
N ILE A 265 19.62 -12.00 -13.18
CA ILE A 265 19.40 -11.30 -14.44
C ILE A 265 20.68 -11.38 -15.28
N GLY A 266 20.52 -11.74 -16.56
CA GLY A 266 21.63 -11.94 -17.51
C GLY A 266 22.10 -13.39 -17.68
N GLN A 267 21.54 -14.34 -16.93
CA GLN A 267 21.76 -15.77 -17.17
C GLN A 267 20.88 -16.29 -18.33
N PRO A 268 21.31 -17.34 -19.06
CA PRO A 268 20.66 -17.80 -20.29
C PRO A 268 19.18 -18.19 -20.14
N CYS A 269 18.74 -18.56 -18.93
CA CYS A 269 17.36 -18.95 -18.65
C CYS A 269 16.31 -17.87 -18.99
N LEU A 270 16.71 -16.58 -19.05
CA LEU A 270 15.81 -15.48 -19.40
C LEU A 270 15.84 -15.13 -20.90
N GLN A 271 16.76 -15.70 -21.68
CA GLN A 271 16.93 -15.39 -23.11
C GLN A 271 16.17 -16.34 -24.05
N GLY A 272 15.58 -17.42 -23.53
CA GLY A 272 15.02 -18.51 -24.35
C GLY A 272 13.49 -18.57 -24.49
N ALA A 273 12.74 -17.60 -23.96
CA ALA A 273 11.26 -17.67 -23.92
C ALA A 273 10.55 -16.99 -25.11
N GLY A 274 11.29 -16.42 -26.07
CA GLY A 274 10.74 -15.77 -27.26
C GLY A 274 11.52 -16.17 -28.51
N ALA A 275 11.13 -17.29 -29.12
CA ALA A 275 11.43 -17.65 -30.50
C ALA A 275 10.19 -18.28 -31.13
#